data_AF-A0A9P1A254-F1
#
_entry.id   AF-A0A9P1A254-F1
#
_cell.length_a   1.000
_cell.length_b   1.000
_cell.length_c   1.000
_cell.angle_alpha   90.00
_cell.angle_beta   90.00
_cell.angle_gamma   90.00
#
_symmetry.space_group_name_H-M   'P 1'
#
loop_
_entity.id
_entity.type
_entity.pdbx_description
1 polymer ?
#
loop_
_entity_poly.entity_id
_entity_poly.type
_entity_poly.pdbx_seq_one_letter_code
_entity_poly.pdbx_strand_id
1 'polypeptide(L)'
;MSVAEMRMLRWMCGHIRKDHVRNETIRQRVGVAPIEDKMRESRLQWFGHVRRRSSDAPVRRAEMCGEEAKKRGRGRPKQTWARGVRSDMLLLGLDESMTLERAKWRAGILVEE
;
A
#
# COMPACT_ATOMS: atom_id res chain seq x y z
N MET A 1 5.81 -8.82 -4.02
CA MET A 1 7.02 -7.97 -3.88
C MET A 1 7.98 -8.56 -2.85
N SER A 2 7.46 -9.31 -1.88
CA SER A 2 8.21 -10.02 -0.83
C SER A 2 9.41 -10.87 -1.30
N VAL A 3 9.37 -11.50 -2.47
CA VAL A 3 10.49 -12.35 -2.95
C VAL A 3 11.74 -11.53 -3.27
N ALA A 4 11.58 -10.38 -3.95
CA ALA A 4 12.70 -9.52 -4.31
C ALA A 4 13.30 -8.86 -3.06
N GLU A 5 12.45 -8.34 -2.18
CA GLU A 5 12.82 -7.83 -0.86
C GLU A 5 13.64 -8.85 -0.08
N MET A 6 13.11 -10.06 0.13
CA MET A 6 13.80 -11.09 0.93
C MET A 6 15.12 -11.53 0.32
N ARG A 7 15.24 -11.54 -1.01
CA ARG A 7 16.52 -11.83 -1.68
C ARG A 7 17.56 -10.76 -1.36
N MET A 8 17.19 -9.48 -1.38
CA MET A 8 18.09 -8.38 -1.06
C MET A 8 18.47 -8.38 0.42
N LEU A 9 17.51 -8.54 1.33
CA LEU A 9 17.77 -8.56 2.77
C LEU A 9 18.68 -9.73 3.17
N ARG A 10 18.45 -10.92 2.59
CA ARG A 10 19.32 -12.08 2.81
C ARG A 10 20.75 -11.81 2.34
N TRP A 11 20.90 -11.25 1.15
CA TRP A 11 22.22 -10.91 0.61
C TRP A 11 22.95 -9.90 1.50
N MET A 12 22.27 -8.85 1.97
CA MET A 12 22.83 -7.86 2.90
C MET A 12 23.29 -8.48 4.22
N CYS A 13 22.54 -9.46 4.76
CA CYS A 13 22.90 -10.15 5.99
C CYS A 13 23.85 -11.34 5.79
N GLY A 14 24.30 -11.62 4.56
CA GLY A 14 25.16 -12.77 4.25
C GLY A 14 24.47 -14.14 4.34
N HIS A 15 23.13 -14.18 4.32
CA HIS A 15 22.36 -15.41 4.41
C HIS A 15 22.07 -16.01 3.05
N ILE A 16 22.23 -17.33 2.95
CA ILE A 16 21.83 -18.11 1.78
C ILE A 16 20.54 -18.89 2.07
N ARG A 17 19.90 -19.41 1.01
CA ARG A 17 18.65 -20.16 1.15
C ARG A 17 18.80 -21.43 2.00
N LYS A 18 20.01 -22.01 2.04
CA LYS A 18 20.36 -23.19 2.84
C LYS A 18 20.42 -22.94 4.35
N ASP A 19 20.47 -21.69 4.78
CA ASP A 19 20.52 -21.37 6.22
C ASP A 19 19.17 -21.58 6.90
N HIS A 20 18.09 -21.78 6.13
CA HIS A 20 16.73 -22.01 6.61
C HIS A 20 16.22 -20.96 7.64
N VAL A 21 16.86 -19.78 7.69
CA VAL A 21 16.44 -18.66 8.54
C VAL A 21 15.07 -18.16 8.10
N ARG A 22 14.16 -17.94 9.04
CA ARG A 22 12.83 -17.39 8.79
C ARG A 22 12.91 -15.96 8.26
N ASN A 23 11.95 -15.57 7.42
CA ASN A 23 11.94 -14.25 6.81
C ASN A 23 11.73 -13.15 7.86
N GLU A 24 10.90 -13.44 8.86
CA GLU A 24 10.59 -12.56 9.99
C GLU A 24 11.86 -12.25 10.79
N THR A 25 12.70 -13.25 11.05
CA THR A 25 13.99 -13.07 11.75
C THR A 25 14.94 -12.15 10.99
N ILE A 26 15.00 -12.27 9.65
CA ILE A 26 15.85 -11.40 8.83
C ILE A 26 15.34 -9.97 8.87
N ARG A 27 14.02 -9.76 8.74
CA ARG A 27 13.42 -8.42 8.84
C ARG A 27 13.65 -7.79 10.20
N GLN A 28 13.45 -8.54 11.29
CA GLN A 28 13.70 -8.06 12.65
C GLN A 28 15.18 -7.70 12.86
N ARG A 29 16.11 -8.48 12.29
CA ARG A 29 17.54 -8.19 12.38
C ARG A 29 17.92 -6.89 11.66
N VAL A 30 17.30 -6.60 10.53
CA VAL A 30 17.55 -5.38 9.76
C VAL A 30 16.75 -4.19 10.32
N GLY A 31 15.66 -4.44 11.04
CA GLY A 31 14.74 -3.40 11.54
C GLY A 31 13.90 -2.80 10.41
N VAL A 32 13.31 -3.67 9.56
CA VAL A 32 12.45 -3.23 8.45
C VAL A 32 11.10 -3.91 8.47
N ALA A 33 10.06 -3.10 8.27
CA ALA A 33 8.73 -3.57 7.95
C ALA A 33 8.68 -4.29 6.58
N PRO A 34 7.71 -5.20 6.37
CA PRO A 34 7.49 -5.79 5.06
C PRO A 34 7.24 -4.72 3.99
N ILE A 35 7.91 -4.85 2.84
CA ILE A 35 7.79 -3.87 1.75
C ILE A 35 6.33 -3.67 1.28
N GLU A 36 5.52 -4.74 1.34
CA GLU A 36 4.12 -4.70 0.92
C GLU A 36 3.28 -3.81 1.85
N ASP A 37 3.60 -3.76 3.14
CA ASP A 37 2.94 -2.89 4.11
C ASP A 37 3.37 -1.44 3.90
N LYS A 38 4.65 -1.17 3.64
CA LYS A 38 5.12 0.19 3.29
C LYS A 38 4.55 0.72 1.98
N MET A 39 4.38 -0.16 0.98
CA MET A 39 3.69 0.19 -0.27
C MET A 39 2.22 0.51 -0.03
N ARG A 40 1.56 -0.23 0.88
CA ARG A 40 0.17 0.03 1.30
C ARG A 40 0.05 1.38 1.99
N GLU A 41 0.90 1.62 2.99
CA GLU A 41 0.98 2.89 3.70
C GLU A 41 1.11 4.06 2.70
N SER A 42 2.07 3.98 1.77
CA SER A 42 2.29 5.02 0.76
C SER A 42 1.07 5.24 -0.14
N ARG A 43 0.39 4.16 -0.55
CA ARG A 43 -0.84 4.23 -1.36
C ARG A 43 -1.97 4.95 -0.63
N LEU A 44 -2.16 4.63 0.65
CA LEU A 44 -3.21 5.23 1.49
C LEU A 44 -2.87 6.66 1.91
N GLN A 45 -1.59 6.98 2.14
CA GLN A 45 -1.12 8.35 2.35
C GLN A 45 -1.49 9.22 1.14
N TRP A 46 -1.23 8.74 -0.08
CA TRP A 46 -1.62 9.43 -1.30
C TRP A 46 -3.14 9.57 -1.41
N PHE A 47 -3.90 8.50 -1.20
CA PHE A 47 -5.36 8.57 -1.24
C PHE A 47 -5.93 9.60 -0.27
N GLY A 48 -5.47 9.60 0.98
CA GLY A 48 -5.88 10.61 1.96
C GLY A 48 -5.50 12.02 1.54
N HIS A 49 -4.33 12.21 0.91
CA HIS A 49 -3.96 13.50 0.33
C HIS A 49 -4.96 13.93 -0.75
N VAL A 50 -5.29 13.06 -1.69
CA VAL A 50 -6.27 13.33 -2.76
C VAL A 50 -7.64 13.68 -2.17
N ARG A 51 -8.16 12.90 -1.23
CA ARG A 51 -9.49 13.10 -0.62
C ARG A 51 -9.64 14.46 0.08
N ARG A 52 -8.55 14.98 0.66
CA ARG A 52 -8.54 16.29 1.34
C ARG A 52 -8.41 17.49 0.41
N ARG A 53 -8.16 17.28 -0.89
CA ARG A 53 -8.14 18.39 -1.87
C ARG A 53 -9.56 18.76 -2.29
N SER A 54 -9.76 20.02 -2.67
CA SER A 54 -11.01 20.48 -3.26
C SER A 54 -11.38 19.68 -4.51
N SER A 55 -12.68 19.61 -4.83
CA SER A 55 -13.20 19.01 -6.06
C SER A 55 -12.55 19.58 -7.32
N ASP A 56 -12.23 20.87 -7.31
CA ASP A 56 -11.65 21.57 -8.44
C ASP A 56 -10.14 21.34 -8.59
N ALA A 57 -9.49 20.74 -7.59
CA ALA A 57 -8.07 20.43 -7.67
C ALA A 57 -7.82 19.42 -8.82
N PRO A 58 -6.83 19.64 -9.68
CA PRO A 58 -6.55 18.75 -10.82
C PRO A 58 -6.40 17.28 -10.44
N VAL A 59 -5.75 17.00 -9.30
CA VAL A 59 -5.54 15.64 -8.78
C VAL A 59 -6.86 14.95 -8.38
N ARG A 60 -7.81 15.70 -7.81
CA ARG A 60 -9.14 15.20 -7.42
C ARG A 60 -9.97 14.89 -8.67
N ARG A 61 -9.97 15.80 -9.65
CA ARG A 61 -10.68 15.61 -10.93
C ARG A 61 -10.13 14.43 -11.73
N ALA A 62 -8.81 14.28 -11.79
CA ALA A 62 -8.18 13.17 -12.51
C ALA A 62 -8.53 11.81 -11.90
N GLU A 63 -8.62 11.75 -10.57
CA GLU A 63 -9.04 10.53 -9.86
C GLU A 63 -10.50 10.16 -10.20
N MET A 64 -11.42 11.12 -10.12
CA MET A 64 -12.84 10.92 -10.46
C MET A 64 -13.05 10.54 -11.93
N CYS A 65 -12.36 11.21 -12.86
CA CYS A 65 -12.44 10.92 -14.30
C CYS A 65 -11.95 9.50 -14.64
N GLY A 66 -11.00 8.97 -13.86
CA GLY A 66 -10.47 7.62 -14.06
C GLY A 66 -11.43 6.49 -13.66
N GLU A 67 -12.48 6.78 -12.89
CA GLU A 67 -13.51 5.81 -12.48
C GLU A 67 -14.62 5.62 -13.50
N GLU A 68 -14.69 6.47 -14.53
CA GLU A 68 -15.64 6.32 -15.64
C GLU A 68 -15.52 4.92 -16.24
N ALA A 69 -16.66 4.25 -16.35
CA ALA A 69 -16.77 2.82 -16.62
C ALA A 69 -16.10 2.42 -17.94
N LYS A 70 -14.82 2.08 -17.89
CA LYS A 70 -14.11 1.48 -19.02
C LYS A 70 -14.80 0.15 -19.36
N LYS A 71 -15.19 -0.02 -20.63
CA LYS A 71 -15.82 -1.26 -21.12
C LYS A 71 -14.99 -2.46 -20.68
N ARG A 72 -15.63 -3.41 -19.98
CA ARG A 72 -14.99 -4.61 -19.46
C ARG A 72 -14.62 -5.54 -20.61
N GLY A 73 -13.34 -5.83 -20.77
CA GLY A 73 -12.85 -6.85 -21.71
C GLY A 73 -13.06 -8.29 -21.19
N ARG A 74 -12.81 -9.27 -22.05
CA ARG A 74 -12.82 -10.71 -21.70
C ARG A 74 -11.63 -11.05 -20.78
N GLY A 75 -11.85 -11.90 -19.77
CA GLY A 75 -10.82 -12.38 -18.84
C GLY A 75 -10.82 -11.73 -17.45
N ARG A 76 -9.73 -11.90 -16.69
CA ARG A 76 -9.58 -11.34 -15.34
C ARG A 76 -9.53 -9.82 -15.42
N PRO A 77 -10.35 -9.10 -14.64
CA PRO A 77 -10.28 -7.63 -14.58
C PRO A 77 -8.88 -7.17 -14.20
N LYS A 78 -8.38 -6.12 -14.88
CA LYS A 78 -7.11 -5.49 -14.53
C LYS A 78 -7.17 -4.99 -13.08
N GLN A 79 -6.05 -5.10 -12.38
CA GLN A 79 -5.92 -4.49 -11.07
C GLN A 79 -5.84 -2.97 -11.26
N THR A 80 -6.85 -2.26 -10.79
CA THR A 80 -6.89 -0.80 -10.82
C THR A 80 -6.39 -0.23 -9.50
N TRP A 81 -5.93 1.02 -9.53
CA TRP A 81 -5.51 1.72 -8.31
C TRP A 81 -6.64 1.81 -7.28
N ALA A 82 -7.85 2.22 -7.70
CA ALA A 82 -9.04 2.29 -6.84
C ALA A 82 -9.39 0.93 -6.20
N ARG A 83 -9.26 -0.18 -6.96
CA ARG A 83 -9.44 -1.53 -6.40
C ARG A 83 -8.38 -1.85 -5.34
N GLY A 84 -7.13 -1.45 -5.56
CA GLY A 84 -6.05 -1.60 -4.59
C GLY A 84 -6.36 -0.83 -3.29
N VAL A 85 -6.71 0.45 -3.41
CA VAL A 85 -7.09 1.29 -2.26
C VAL A 85 -8.24 0.69 -1.47
N ARG A 86 -9.32 0.25 -2.14
CA ARG A 86 -10.46 -0.40 -1.47
C ARG A 86 -10.06 -1.68 -0.72
N SER A 87 -9.19 -2.49 -1.33
CA SER A 87 -8.68 -3.71 -0.70
C SER A 87 -7.83 -3.40 0.53
N ASP A 88 -6.99 -2.36 0.44
CA ASP A 88 -6.11 -1.92 1.51
C ASP A 88 -6.92 -1.33 2.70
N MET A 89 -7.96 -0.55 2.41
CA MET A 89 -8.89 -0.05 3.43
C MET A 89 -9.64 -1.17 4.12
N LEU A 90 -10.15 -2.15 3.36
CA LEU A 90 -10.87 -3.29 3.92
C LEU A 90 -9.96 -4.10 4.85
N LEU A 91 -8.70 -4.31 4.46
CA LEU A 91 -7.73 -5.05 5.27
C LEU A 91 -7.46 -4.36 6.61
N LEU A 92 -7.42 -3.02 6.62
CA LEU A 92 -7.14 -2.22 7.81
C LEU A 92 -8.40 -1.77 8.57
N GLY A 93 -9.60 -2.13 8.09
CA GLY A 93 -10.86 -1.67 8.68
C GLY A 93 -11.07 -0.16 8.62
N LEU A 94 -10.50 0.51 7.62
CA LEU A 94 -10.57 1.97 7.46
C LEU A 94 -11.79 2.38 6.64
N ASP A 95 -12.40 3.49 7.03
CA ASP A 95 -13.45 4.15 6.27
C ASP A 95 -12.94 5.41 5.56
N GLU A 96 -13.52 5.73 4.41
CA GLU A 96 -13.13 6.91 3.62
C GLU A 96 -13.36 8.21 4.39
N SER A 97 -14.41 8.29 5.24
CA SER A 97 -14.70 9.49 6.04
C SER A 97 -13.57 9.85 7.01
N MET A 98 -12.77 8.85 7.43
CA MET A 98 -11.63 9.03 8.33
C MET A 98 -10.50 9.86 7.68
N THR A 99 -10.50 10.04 6.36
CA THR A 99 -9.46 10.79 5.66
C THR A 99 -9.42 12.28 6.01
N LEU A 100 -10.53 12.85 6.50
CA LEU A 100 -10.61 14.26 6.92
C LEU A 100 -9.87 14.49 8.23
N GLU A 101 -9.95 13.54 9.17
CA GLU A 101 -9.24 13.56 10.44
C GLU A 101 -7.79 13.12 10.25
N ARG A 102 -6.88 14.06 9.98
CA ARG A 102 -5.47 13.74 9.64
C ARG A 102 -4.76 12.88 10.69
N ALA A 103 -5.02 13.11 11.98
CA ALA A 103 -4.40 12.33 13.06
C ALA A 103 -4.88 10.88 13.04
N LYS A 104 -6.21 10.67 12.97
CA LYS A 104 -6.85 9.36 12.90
C LYS A 104 -6.46 8.60 11.63
N TRP A 105 -6.41 9.29 10.49
CA TRP A 105 -5.93 8.72 9.23
C TRP A 105 -4.49 8.25 9.32
N ARG A 106 -3.59 9.06 9.89
CA ARG A 106 -2.17 8.69 10.06
C ARG A 106 -2.02 7.51 11.01
N ALA A 107 -2.73 7.50 12.13
CA ALA A 107 -2.69 6.40 13.09
C ALA A 107 -3.16 5.07 12.47
N GLY A 108 -4.16 5.11 11.59
CA GLY A 108 -4.71 3.91 10.95
C GLY A 108 -3.87 3.34 9.80
N ILE A 109 -2.92 4.11 9.24
CA ILE A 109 -2.11 3.69 8.07
C ILE A 109 -0.62 3.51 8.36
N LEU A 110 -0.15 4.04 9.50
CA LEU A 110 1.27 4.04 9.85
C LEU A 110 1.74 2.60 10.01
N VAL A 111 2.84 2.27 9.34
CA VAL A 111 3.54 0.99 9.51
C VAL A 111 4.82 1.27 10.28
N GLU A 112 4.94 0.71 11.48
CA GLU A 112 6.16 0.76 12.27
C GLU A 112 7.25 -0.11 11.63
N GLU A 113 8.51 0.31 11.79
CA GLU A 113 9.70 -0.33 11.19
C GLU A 113 10.22 -1.52 12.00
#